data_AF-A0A2M9E5X2-F1
#
_entry.id   AF-A0A2M9E5X2-F1
#
_cell.length_a   1.000
_cell.length_b   1.000
_cell.length_c   1.000
_cell.angle_alpha   90.00
_cell.angle_beta   90.00
_cell.angle_gamma   90.00
#
_symmetry.space_group_name_H-M   'P 1'
#
loop_
_entity.id
_entity.type
_entity.pdbx_description
1 polymer ?
#
loop_
_entity_poly.entity_id
_entity_poly.type
_entity_poly.pdbx_seq_one_letter_code
_entity_poly.pdbx_strand_id
1 'polypeptide(L)'
;MFDIGFSELFVIAVVALVVLGPKRLPNAARFAGLWVRRARAQWHSVKSELERELGEEELRRSLSQAREERSGLAARVARAELSGRLSP
;
A
#
# COMPACT_ATOMS: atom_id res chain seq x y z
N MET A 1 -0.23 1.66 -19.93
CA MET A 1 0.93 1.40 -19.05
C MET A 1 0.44 0.51 -17.91
N PHE A 2 0.98 -0.70 -17.76
CA PHE A 2 0.43 -1.86 -17.02
C PHE A 2 -0.68 -2.66 -17.71
N ASP A 3 -0.50 -3.00 -18.99
CA ASP A 3 -1.19 -4.16 -19.57
C ASP A 3 -0.45 -5.42 -19.12
N ILE A 4 -0.65 -5.86 -17.87
CA ILE A 4 -0.19 -7.19 -17.44
C ILE A 4 -1.14 -8.19 -18.11
N GLY A 5 -0.80 -8.55 -19.35
CA GLY A 5 -1.48 -9.60 -20.08
C GLY A 5 -1.08 -10.98 -19.57
N PHE A 6 -1.80 -12.00 -20.05
CA PHE A 6 -1.43 -13.40 -19.80
C PHE A 6 0.03 -13.69 -20.22
N SER A 7 0.49 -13.05 -21.29
CA SER A 7 1.86 -13.15 -21.81
C SER A 7 2.92 -12.64 -20.83
N GLU A 8 2.78 -11.44 -20.27
CA GLU A 8 3.72 -10.93 -19.24
C GLU A 8 3.80 -11.88 -18.04
N LEU A 9 2.65 -12.35 -17.55
CA LEU A 9 2.61 -13.24 -16.38
C LEU A 9 3.35 -14.55 -16.67
N PHE A 10 3.21 -15.09 -17.89
CA PHE A 10 3.92 -16.28 -18.31
C PHE A 10 5.45 -16.06 -18.35
N VAL A 11 5.90 -14.95 -18.93
CA VAL A 11 7.33 -14.59 -18.97
C VAL A 11 7.90 -14.46 -17.56
N ILE A 12 7.20 -13.76 -16.66
CA ILE A 12 7.61 -13.61 -15.26
C ILE A 12 7.68 -14.98 -14.57
N ALA A 13 6.70 -15.86 -14.80
CA ALA A 13 6.70 -17.22 -14.25
C ALA A 13 7.90 -18.03 -14.74
N VAL A 14 8.22 -17.99 -16.04
CA VAL A 14 9.39 -18.66 -16.61
C VAL A 14 10.68 -18.12 -16.00
N VAL A 15 10.85 -16.79 -15.94
CA VAL A 15 12.03 -16.17 -15.34
C VAL A 15 12.18 -16.58 -13.87
N ALA A 16 11.09 -16.55 -13.09
CA ALA A 16 11.10 -16.97 -11.70
C ALA A 16 11.50 -18.45 -11.55
N LEU A 17 11.03 -19.33 -12.44
CA LEU A 17 11.41 -20.74 -12.47
C LEU A 17 12.89 -20.95 -12.82
N VAL A 18 13.46 -20.14 -13.70
CA VAL A 18 14.88 -20.24 -14.08
C VAL A 18 15.79 -19.74 -12.96
N VAL A 19 15.50 -18.56 -12.39
CA VAL A 19 16.34 -17.92 -11.37
C VAL A 19 16.30 -18.67 -10.06
N LEU A 20 15.09 -19.03 -9.60
CA LEU A 20 14.89 -19.65 -8.30
C LEU A 20 14.88 -21.18 -8.38
N GLY A 21 14.49 -21.74 -9.53
CA GLY A 21 14.34 -23.17 -9.74
C GLY A 21 12.92 -23.67 -9.41
N PRO A 22 12.35 -24.60 -10.21
CA PRO A 22 10.98 -25.10 -10.05
C PRO A 22 10.71 -25.79 -8.71
N LYS A 23 11.75 -26.36 -8.09
CA LYS A 23 11.63 -27.03 -6.79
C LYS A 23 11.74 -26.07 -5.61
N ARG A 24 12.32 -24.87 -5.80
CA ARG A 24 12.58 -23.91 -4.72
C ARG A 24 11.55 -22.78 -4.68
N LEU A 25 10.97 -22.43 -5.83
CA LEU A 25 9.88 -21.46 -5.98
C LEU A 25 8.69 -21.74 -5.04
N PRO A 26 8.13 -22.97 -4.96
CA PRO A 26 7.04 -23.26 -4.02
C PRO A 26 7.47 -23.12 -2.56
N ASN A 27 8.71 -23.47 -2.22
CA ASN A 27 9.21 -23.29 -0.87
C ASN A 27 9.34 -21.80 -0.51
N ALA A 28 9.90 -20.97 -1.39
CA ALA A 28 10.00 -19.54 -1.20
C ALA A 28 8.63 -18.86 -1.08
N ALA A 29 7.66 -19.25 -1.91
CA ALA A 29 6.28 -18.77 -1.80
C ALA A 29 5.64 -19.14 -0.46
N ARG A 30 5.91 -20.34 0.06
CA ARG A 30 5.45 -20.76 1.40
C ARG A 30 6.12 -19.95 2.50
N PHE A 31 7.43 -19.71 2.44
CA PHE A 31 8.12 -18.86 3.41
C PHE A 31 7.59 -17.43 3.38
N ALA A 32 7.54 -16.80 2.20
CA ALA A 32 6.99 -15.46 2.04
C ALA A 32 5.53 -15.39 2.53
N GLY A 33 4.71 -16.38 2.18
CA GLY A 33 3.31 -16.45 2.61
C GLY A 33 3.16 -16.57 4.13
N LEU A 34 3.99 -17.38 4.80
CA LEU A 34 3.98 -17.51 6.26
C LEU A 34 4.40 -16.20 6.94
N TRP A 35 5.41 -15.52 6.41
CA TRP A 35 5.88 -14.23 6.92
C TRP A 35 4.82 -13.14 6.75
N VAL A 36 4.24 -13.03 5.55
CA VAL A 36 3.13 -12.09 5.27
C VAL A 36 1.93 -12.40 6.15
N ARG A 37 1.57 -13.68 6.34
CA ARG A 37 0.46 -14.07 7.23
C ARG A 37 0.72 -13.64 8.66
N ARG A 38 1.94 -13.85 9.17
CA ARG A 38 2.32 -13.49 10.53
C ARG A 38 2.31 -11.97 10.72
N ALA A 39 2.87 -11.23 9.77
CA ALA A 39 2.85 -9.77 9.80
C ALA A 39 1.39 -9.24 9.75
N ARG A 40 0.55 -9.79 8.84
CA ARG A 40 -0.89 -9.47 8.77
C ARG A 40 -1.61 -9.75 10.09
N ALA A 41 -1.31 -10.87 10.74
CA ALA A 41 -1.90 -11.21 12.04
C ALA A 41 -1.49 -10.19 13.12
N GLN A 42 -0.24 -9.74 13.13
CA GLN A 42 0.23 -8.69 14.04
C GLN A 42 -0.44 -7.33 13.77
N TRP A 43 -0.63 -6.94 12.50
CA TRP A 43 -1.39 -5.73 12.16
C TRP A 43 -2.85 -5.83 12.61
N HIS A 44 -3.49 -6.99 12.48
CA HIS A 44 -4.86 -7.19 12.96
C HIS A 44 -4.95 -7.13 14.49
N SER A 45 -4.01 -7.70 15.22
CA SER A 45 -4.01 -7.63 16.69
C SER A 45 -3.78 -6.21 17.18
N VAL A 46 -2.82 -5.48 16.59
CA VAL A 46 -2.58 -4.07 16.93
C VAL A 46 -3.81 -3.24 16.60
N LYS A 47 -4.41 -3.39 15.41
CA LYS A 47 -5.65 -2.69 15.05
C LYS A 47 -6.79 -3.00 16.03
N SER A 48 -6.91 -4.26 16.45
CA SER A 48 -7.92 -4.70 17.41
C SER A 48 -7.70 -4.15 18.82
N GLU A 49 -6.46 -4.02 19.28
CA GLU A 49 -6.14 -3.36 20.55
C GLU A 49 -6.39 -1.86 20.45
N LEU A 50 -5.96 -1.25 19.34
CA LEU A 50 -6.20 0.15 19.04
C LEU A 50 -7.69 0.47 19.01
N GLU A 51 -8.53 -0.33 18.35
CA GLU A 51 -9.99 -0.16 18.34
C GLU A 51 -10.64 -0.37 19.72
N ARG A 52 -9.99 -1.10 20.63
CA ARG A 52 -10.50 -1.37 21.99
C ARG A 52 -10.10 -0.29 23.00
N GLU A 53 -8.89 0.27 22.91
CA GLU A 53 -8.41 1.35 23.79
C GLU A 53 -8.71 2.75 23.24
N LEU A 54 -8.61 2.92 21.92
CA LEU A 54 -9.00 4.12 21.19
C LEU A 54 -10.32 3.79 20.47
N GLY A 55 -11.44 3.98 21.15
CA GLY A 55 -12.77 3.76 20.56
C GLY A 55 -12.91 4.45 19.18
N GLU A 56 -13.81 3.94 18.33
CA GLU A 56 -13.98 4.32 16.90
C GLU A 56 -13.85 5.83 16.61
N GLU A 57 -14.22 6.69 17.56
CA GLU A 57 -14.17 8.14 17.47
C GLU A 57 -12.75 8.71 17.25
N GLU A 58 -11.72 8.21 17.95
CA GLU A 58 -10.37 8.79 17.85
C GLU A 58 -9.70 8.37 16.53
N LEU A 59 -9.87 7.11 16.13
CA LEU A 59 -9.38 6.61 14.83
C LEU A 59 -10.07 7.33 13.66
N ARG A 60 -11.38 7.60 13.77
CA ARG A 60 -12.13 8.41 12.81
C ARG A 60 -11.61 9.84 12.75
N ARG A 61 -11.29 10.46 13.90
CA ARG A 61 -10.70 11.81 13.96
C ARG A 61 -9.32 11.87 13.33
N SER A 62 -8.45 10.90 13.58
CA SER A 62 -7.11 10.87 12.97
C SER A 62 -7.19 10.70 11.45
N LEU A 63 -8.10 9.85 10.96
CA LEU A 63 -8.33 9.65 9.53
C LEU A 63 -8.98 10.88 8.86
N SER A 64 -9.85 11.62 9.56
CA SER A 64 -10.43 12.86 9.04
C SER A 64 -9.40 13.99 9.01
N GLN A 65 -8.59 14.17 10.06
CA GLN A 65 -7.51 15.17 10.07
C GLN A 65 -6.47 14.89 8.99
N ALA A 66 -6.04 13.63 8.80
CA ALA A 66 -5.10 13.27 7.73
C ALA A 66 -5.68 13.52 6.33
N ARG A 67 -7.00 13.43 6.15
CA ARG A 67 -7.68 13.77 4.89
C ARG A 67 -7.78 15.29 4.69
N GLU A 68 -8.07 16.05 5.75
CA GLU A 68 -8.15 17.50 5.73
C GLU A 68 -6.79 18.16 5.50
N GLU A 69 -5.71 17.64 6.09
CA GLU A 69 -4.36 18.14 5.81
C GLU A 69 -3.98 17.93 4.34
N ARG A 70 -4.32 16.76 3.77
CA ARG A 70 -4.09 16.47 2.35
C ARG A 70 -4.90 17.36 1.42
N SER A 71 -6.16 17.65 1.76
CA SER A 71 -7.01 18.55 0.96
C SER A 71 -6.58 20.02 1.11
N GLY A 72 -6.13 20.43 2.30
CA GLY A 72 -5.54 21.74 2.55
C GLY A 72 -4.23 21.95 1.77
N LEU A 73 -3.38 20.92 1.71
CA LEU A 73 -2.19 20.91 0.85
C LEU A 73 -2.55 21.01 -0.63
N ALA A 74 -3.53 20.24 -1.10
CA ALA A 74 -4.01 20.33 -2.49
C ALA A 74 -4.58 21.73 -2.81
N ALA A 75 -5.32 22.34 -1.88
CA ALA A 75 -5.84 23.69 -2.02
C ALA A 75 -4.72 24.75 -2.03
N ARG A 76 -3.68 24.58 -1.20
CA ARG A 76 -2.51 25.47 -1.17
C ARG A 76 -1.67 25.35 -2.43
N VAL A 77 -1.51 24.14 -2.98
CA VAL A 77 -0.81 23.90 -4.24
C VAL A 77 -1.59 24.48 -5.42
N ALA A 78 -2.91 24.25 -5.49
CA ALA A 78 -3.77 24.83 -6.52
C ALA A 78 -3.77 26.37 -6.48
N ARG A 79 -3.73 26.96 -5.28
CA ARG A 79 -3.67 28.42 -5.09
C ARG A 79 -2.30 28.99 -5.47
N ALA A 80 -1.21 28.26 -5.20
CA ALA A 80 0.13 28.64 -5.60
C ALA A 80 0.32 28.60 -7.13
N GLU A 81 -0.25 27.61 -7.82
CA GLU A 81 -0.22 27.54 -9.28
C GLU A 81 -0.99 28.68 -9.97
N LEU A 82 -2.13 29.08 -9.41
CA LEU A 82 -2.91 30.21 -9.94
C LEU A 82 -2.21 31.55 -9.72
N SER A 83 -1.49 31.71 -8.60
CA SER A 83 -0.71 32.92 -8.31
C SER A 83 0.55 33.02 -9.16
N GLY A 84 1.20 31.90 -9.50
CA GLY A 84 2.39 31.87 -10.35
C GLY A 84 2.09 32.12 -11.83
N ARG A 85 0.85 31.94 -12.28
CA ARG A 85 0.41 32.17 -13.67
C ARG A 85 -0.01 33.62 -13.99
N LEU A 86 -0.05 34.50 -13.00
CA LEU A 86 -0.48 35.91 -13.15
C LEU A 86 0.62 36.94 -12.88
N SER A 87 1.90 36.54 -12.83
CA SER A 87 3.04 37.48 -12.89
C SER A 87 3.60 37.53 -14.32
N PRO A 88 3.15 38.49 -15.15
CA PRO A 88 3.88 38.93 -16.34
C PRO A 88 5.13 39.75 -15.97
#